data_AF-A0A4R7SSB0-F1
#
_entry.id   AF-A0A4R7SSB0-F1
#
_cell.length_a   1.000
_cell.length_b   1.000
_cell.length_c   1.000
_cell.angle_alpha   90.00
_cell.angle_beta   90.00
_cell.angle_gamma   90.00
#
_symmetry.space_group_name_H-M   'P 1'
#
loop_
_entity.id
_entity.type
_entity.pdbx_description
1 polymer ?
#
loop_
_entity_poly.entity_id
_entity_poly.type
_entity_poly.pdbx_seq_one_letter_code
_entity_poly.pdbx_strand_id
1 'polypeptide(L)'
;MPDISPDAVIALILEHHIVETNEPLTPDSDLFSRGLDSLAMMQLMLQLERQFGVRISPSEMTRNHFATATVLATWLSHPNRSMS
;
A
#
# COMPACT_ATOMS: atom_id res chain seq x y z
N MET A 1 1.45 -6.00 16.54
CA MET A 1 1.55 -5.35 15.21
C MET A 1 0.26 -5.66 14.49
N PRO A 2 -0.39 -4.68 13.84
CA PRO A 2 -1.59 -4.97 13.06
C PRO A 2 -1.27 -5.98 11.95
N ASP A 3 -2.22 -6.87 11.67
CA ASP A 3 -2.10 -7.82 10.57
C ASP A 3 -2.10 -7.07 9.22
N ILE A 4 -1.26 -7.50 8.29
CA ILE A 4 -1.16 -6.86 6.98
C ILE A 4 -2.15 -7.53 6.04
N SER A 5 -3.35 -6.96 5.95
CA SER A 5 -4.44 -7.42 5.09
C SER A 5 -4.85 -6.36 4.05
N PRO A 6 -5.54 -6.75 2.97
CA PRO A 6 -6.02 -5.79 1.98
C PRO A 6 -6.94 -4.73 2.61
N ASP A 7 -7.79 -5.13 3.56
CA ASP A 7 -8.69 -4.22 4.26
C ASP A 7 -7.93 -3.22 5.14
N ALA A 8 -6.85 -3.65 5.79
CA ALA A 8 -6.00 -2.76 6.56
C ALA A 8 -5.26 -1.74 5.67
N VAL A 9 -4.81 -2.17 4.48
CA VAL A 9 -4.22 -1.26 3.49
C VAL A 9 -5.25 -0.26 2.98
N ILE A 10 -6.47 -0.70 2.66
CA ILE A 10 -7.57 0.19 2.24
C ILE A 10 -7.88 1.19 3.35
N ALA A 11 -8.06 0.75 4.59
CA ALA A 11 -8.35 1.63 5.72
C ALA A 11 -7.29 2.74 5.85
N LEU A 12 -6.01 2.39 5.69
CA LEU A 12 -4.90 3.33 5.75
C LEU A 12 -4.87 4.31 4.57
N ILE A 13 -5.21 3.84 3.36
CA ILE A 13 -5.37 4.70 2.17
C ILE A 13 -6.49 5.73 2.38
N LEU A 14 -7.62 5.29 2.94
CA LEU A 14 -8.78 6.13 3.21
C LEU A 14 -8.51 7.13 4.34
N GLU A 15 -7.94 6.68 5.45
CA GLU A 15 -7.60 7.51 6.61
C GLU A 15 -6.68 8.67 6.25
N HIS A 16 -5.68 8.40 5.40
CA HIS A 16 -4.70 9.40 4.96
C HIS A 16 -5.04 10.08 3.64
N HIS A 17 -6.21 9.82 3.05
CA HIS A 17 -6.67 10.43 1.80
C HIS A 17 -5.63 10.34 0.68
N ILE A 18 -5.00 9.16 0.54
CA ILE A 18 -3.89 8.93 -0.39
C ILE A 18 -4.34 8.92 -1.85
N VAL A 19 -5.56 8.44 -2.12
CA VAL A 19 -6.14 8.32 -3.47
C VAL A 19 -7.53 8.95 -3.48
N GLU A 20 -8.05 9.23 -4.68
CA GLU A 20 -9.41 9.71 -4.87
C GLU A 20 -10.44 8.59 -4.65
N THR A 21 -11.43 8.85 -3.80
CA THR A 21 -12.44 7.87 -3.38
C THR A 21 -13.84 8.29 -3.83
N ASN A 22 -13.96 8.66 -5.11
CA ASN A 22 -15.26 9.00 -5.69
C ASN A 22 -16.20 7.78 -5.75
N GLU A 23 -15.62 6.58 -5.71
CA GLU A 23 -16.32 5.30 -5.59
C GLU A 23 -15.69 4.46 -4.47
N PRO A 24 -16.40 3.45 -3.95
CA PRO A 24 -15.83 2.52 -2.97
C PRO A 24 -14.54 1.87 -3.47
N LEU A 25 -13.51 1.89 -2.63
CA LEU A 25 -12.25 1.19 -2.90
C LEU A 25 -12.39 -0.28 -2.50
N THR A 26 -12.04 -1.19 -3.40
CA THR A 26 -12.05 -2.64 -3.16
C THR A 26 -10.62 -3.19 -3.16
N PRO A 27 -10.37 -4.39 -2.59
CA PRO A 27 -9.04 -5.00 -2.55
C PRO A 27 -8.33 -5.08 -3.91
N ASP A 28 -9.10 -5.26 -4.98
CA ASP A 28 -8.58 -5.45 -6.34
C ASP A 28 -8.76 -4.21 -7.23
N SER A 29 -9.13 -3.07 -6.65
CA SER A 29 -9.17 -1.79 -7.36
C SER A 29 -7.76 -1.34 -7.77
N ASP A 30 -7.61 -0.91 -9.02
CA ASP A 30 -6.36 -0.31 -9.50
C ASP A 30 -6.14 1.06 -8.84
N LEU A 31 -5.15 1.13 -7.95
CA LEU A 31 -4.84 2.35 -7.19
C LEU A 31 -4.35 3.49 -8.09
N PHE A 32 -3.66 3.18 -9.19
CA PHE A 32 -3.20 4.21 -10.13
C PHE A 32 -4.37 4.85 -10.89
N SER A 33 -5.40 4.07 -11.20
CA SER A 33 -6.65 4.60 -11.75
C SER A 33 -7.42 5.49 -10.76
N ARG A 34 -7.14 5.33 -9.46
CA ARG A 34 -7.71 6.13 -8.36
C ARG A 34 -6.85 7.35 -7.99
N GLY A 35 -5.80 7.67 -8.74
CA GLY A 35 -4.96 8.84 -8.47
C GLY A 35 -3.74 8.56 -7.59
N LEU A 36 -3.35 7.30 -7.40
CA LEU A 36 -2.04 6.98 -6.83
C LEU A 36 -0.93 7.41 -7.80
N ASP A 37 -0.34 8.57 -7.56
CA ASP A 37 0.82 9.08 -8.27
C ASP A 37 2.13 8.85 -7.49
N SER A 38 3.25 9.39 -7.98
CA SER A 38 4.56 9.22 -7.32
C SER A 38 4.61 9.78 -5.89
N LEU A 39 3.90 10.88 -5.61
CA LEU A 39 3.88 11.49 -4.28
C LEU A 39 2.97 10.70 -3.33
N ALA A 40 1.80 10.31 -3.81
CA ALA A 40 0.87 9.47 -3.08
C ALA A 40 1.50 8.09 -2.76
N MET A 41 2.28 7.53 -3.69
CA MET A 41 3.03 6.28 -3.47
C MET A 41 4.10 6.43 -2.38
N MET A 42 4.82 7.55 -2.35
CA MET A 42 5.76 7.88 -1.27
C MET A 42 5.06 8.06 0.07
N GLN A 43 3.92 8.74 0.10
CA GLN A 43 3.14 8.90 1.33
C GLN A 43 2.61 7.55 1.83
N LEU A 44 2.05 6.74 0.94
CA LEU A 44 1.57 5.40 1.26
C LEU A 44 2.70 4.55 1.84
N MET A 45 3.88 4.54 1.22
CA MET A 45 5.07 3.87 1.74
C MET A 45 5.35 4.27 3.20
N LEU A 46 5.44 5.57 3.49
CA LEU A 46 5.72 6.06 4.84
C LEU A 46 4.64 5.66 5.86
N GLN A 47 3.38 5.56 5.44
CA GLN A 47 2.30 5.11 6.32
C GLN A 47 2.35 3.59 6.54
N LEU A 48 2.66 2.80 5.52
CA LEU A 48 2.83 1.34 5.64
C LEU A 48 3.97 1.00 6.60
N GLU A 49 5.12 1.66 6.47
CA GLU A 49 6.26 1.47 7.37
C GLU A 49 5.90 1.83 8.82
N ARG A 50 5.20 2.95 9.02
CA ARG A 50 4.77 3.39 10.35
C ARG A 50 3.73 2.47 10.99
N GLN A 51 2.72 2.04 10.23
CA GLN A 51 1.61 1.25 10.76
C GLN A 51 2.00 -0.22 10.98
N PHE A 52 2.72 -0.81 10.03
CA PHE A 52 3.02 -2.23 10.01
C PHE A 52 4.45 -2.56 10.46
N GLY A 53 5.30 -1.56 10.70
CA GLY A 53 6.68 -1.76 11.14
C GLY A 53 7.59 -2.43 10.10
N VAL A 54 7.18 -2.38 8.83
CA VAL A 54 7.95 -2.89 7.68
C VAL A 54 8.95 -1.84 7.19
N ARG A 55 9.90 -2.26 6.35
CA ARG A 55 10.73 -1.35 5.56
C ARG A 55 10.50 -1.59 4.08
N ILE A 56 10.38 -0.53 3.32
CA ILE A 56 10.18 -0.57 1.87
C ILE A 56 11.27 0.29 1.23
N SER A 57 12.13 -0.33 0.44
CA SER A 57 13.15 0.40 -0.31
C SER A 57 12.52 1.19 -1.47
N PRO A 58 13.07 2.34 -1.87
CA PRO A 58 12.57 3.06 -3.06
C PRO A 58 12.61 2.22 -4.34
N SER A 59 13.58 1.30 -4.47
CA SER A 59 13.67 0.35 -5.59
C SER A 59 12.52 -0.65 -5.65
N GLU A 60 11.88 -0.91 -4.52
CA GLU A 60 10.73 -1.81 -4.39
C GLU A 60 9.39 -1.13 -4.69
N MET A 61 9.36 0.20 -4.76
CA MET A 61 8.18 1.01 -5.05
C MET A 61 7.81 0.96 -6.53
N THR A 62 7.38 -0.21 -6.97
CA THR A 62 7.01 -0.47 -8.36
C THR A 62 5.50 -0.45 -8.55
N ARG A 63 5.06 -0.12 -9.76
CA ARG A 63 3.64 -0.17 -10.14
C ARG A 63 3.01 -1.54 -9.89
N ASN A 64 3.80 -2.60 -10.04
CA ASN A 64 3.31 -3.96 -9.81
C ASN A 64 3.00 -4.23 -8.34
N HIS A 65 3.87 -3.80 -7.41
CA HIS A 65 3.62 -3.99 -5.97
C HIS A 65 2.49 -3.10 -5.45
N PHE A 66 2.35 -1.90 -6.02
CA PHE A 66 1.35 -0.90 -5.61
C PHE A 66 0.08 -0.91 -6.48
N ALA A 67 -0.12 -1.96 -7.29
CA ALA A 67 -1.25 -2.02 -8.23
C ALA A 67 -2.60 -2.04 -7.52
N THR A 68 -2.74 -2.89 -6.49
CA THR A 68 -3.96 -3.07 -5.71
C THR A 68 -3.62 -3.30 -4.24
N ALA A 69 -4.61 -3.13 -3.35
CA ALA A 69 -4.43 -3.40 -1.93
C ALA A 69 -4.14 -4.89 -1.67
N THR A 70 -4.74 -5.81 -2.45
CA THR A 70 -4.46 -7.25 -2.41
C THR A 70 -2.99 -7.53 -2.69
N VAL A 71 -2.45 -6.99 -3.78
CA VAL A 71 -1.06 -7.24 -4.18
C VAL A 71 -0.10 -6.66 -3.14
N LEU A 72 -0.39 -5.45 -2.66
CA LEU A 72 0.45 -4.78 -1.67
C LEU A 72 0.49 -5.53 -0.33
N ALA A 73 -0.67 -5.92 0.20
CA ALA A 73 -0.76 -6.67 1.45
C ALA A 73 -0.11 -8.05 1.34
N THR A 74 -0.34 -8.74 0.22
CA THR A 74 0.32 -10.02 -0.08
C THR A 74 1.83 -9.84 -0.07
N TRP A 75 2.34 -8.84 -0.79
CA TRP A 75 3.76 -8.60 -0.87
C TRP A 75 4.41 -8.21 0.46
N LEU A 76 3.74 -7.39 1.27
CA LEU A 76 4.22 -6.98 2.60
C LEU A 76 4.19 -8.11 3.64
N SER A 77 3.25 -9.05 3.53
CA SER A 77 3.13 -10.19 4.46
C SER A 77 4.16 -11.29 4.21
N HIS A 78 4.97 -11.21 3.15
CA HIS A 78 6.00 -12.23 2.88
C HIS A 78 7.16 -12.13 3.89
N PRO A 79 7.50 -13.22 4.59
CA PRO A 79 8.48 -13.23 5.69
C PRO A 79 9.93 -12.97 5.28
N ASN A 80 10.23 -12.85 3.99
CA ASN A 80 11.60 -12.80 3.46
C ASN A 80 12.10 -11.39 3.08
N ARG A 81 11.43 -10.33 3.53
CA ARG A 81 11.80 -8.92 3.21
C ARG A 81 12.83 -8.30 4.15
N SER A 82 13.31 -9.04 5.16
CA SER A 82 14.28 -8.55 6.15
C SER A 82 15.75 -8.89 5.87
N MET A 83 16.11 -9.36 4.67
CA MET A 83 17.50 -9.66 4.29
C MET A 83 17.90 -8.93 3.01
N SER A 84 18.24 -7.65 3.11
CA SER A 84 19.16 -6.95 2.21
C SER A 84 19.79 -5.77 2.94
#